data_AF-A0A514MGY1-F1
#
_entry.id   AF-A0A514MGY1-F1
#
_cell.length_a   1.000
_cell.length_b   1.000
_cell.length_c   1.000
_cell.angle_alpha   90.00
_cell.angle_beta   90.00
_cell.angle_gamma   90.00
#
_symmetry.space_group_name_H-M   'P 1'
#
loop_
_entity.id
_entity.type
_entity.pdbx_description
1 polymer ?
#
loop_
_entity_poly.entity_id
_entity_poly.type
_entity_poly.pdbx_seq_one_letter_code
_entity_poly.pdbx_strand_id
1 'polypeptide(L)'
;MAVHDASGGLAFRVAEADGDGRRALLDAAGCALVTVRTSEGDWQAFRGISSELRHIIFTAKVISVSSNRKEVHVFFPPRSTFEDTKPSYRLIGNPSRRACTIIKGNSIVAQ
;
A
#
# COMPACT_ATOMS: atom_id res chain seq x y z
N MET A 1 2.20 -5.41 -14.47
CA MET A 1 3.01 -6.26 -13.56
C MET A 1 2.10 -7.31 -12.96
N ALA A 2 2.57 -8.53 -12.71
CA ALA A 2 1.81 -9.59 -12.06
C ALA A 2 2.46 -9.98 -10.73
N VAL A 3 1.65 -10.34 -9.75
CA VAL A 3 2.06 -10.90 -8.46
C VAL A 3 1.58 -12.33 -8.43
N HIS A 4 2.52 -13.25 -8.24
CA HIS A 4 2.24 -14.68 -8.17
C HIS A 4 2.43 -15.17 -6.72
N ASP A 5 1.67 -16.19 -6.35
CA ASP A 5 1.91 -16.92 -5.11
C ASP A 5 3.15 -17.84 -5.23
N ALA A 6 3.50 -18.52 -4.13
CA ALA A 6 4.67 -19.39 -4.08
C ALA A 6 4.57 -20.63 -5.00
N SER A 7 3.36 -21.01 -5.41
CA SER A 7 3.11 -22.10 -6.37
C SER A 7 3.14 -21.64 -7.83
N GLY A 8 3.26 -20.33 -8.07
CA GLY A 8 3.21 -19.72 -9.41
C GLY A 8 1.80 -19.31 -9.85
N GLY A 9 0.78 -19.54 -9.03
CA GLY A 9 -0.59 -19.11 -9.26
C GLY A 9 -0.67 -17.58 -9.31
N LEU A 10 -1.50 -17.03 -10.19
CA LEU A 10 -1.72 -15.58 -10.26
C LEU A 10 -2.50 -15.12 -9.04
N ALA A 11 -1.87 -14.35 -8.15
CA ALA A 11 -2.52 -13.75 -7.00
C ALA A 11 -3.19 -12.42 -7.38
N PHE A 12 -2.43 -11.52 -8.00
CA PHE A 12 -2.93 -10.19 -8.38
C PHE A 12 -2.27 -9.68 -9.66
N ARG A 13 -2.94 -8.76 -10.34
CA ARG A 13 -2.34 -7.93 -11.39
C ARG A 13 -2.23 -6.49 -10.93
N VAL A 14 -1.16 -5.82 -11.35
CA VAL A 14 -0.98 -4.38 -11.18
C VAL A 14 -0.96 -3.74 -12.55
N ALA A 15 -1.92 -2.85 -12.80
CA ALA A 15 -2.10 -2.12 -14.03
C ALA A 15 -2.26 -0.61 -13.76
N GLU A 16 -2.15 0.20 -14.81
CA GLU A 16 -2.59 1.59 -14.75
C GLU A 16 -4.12 1.63 -14.58
N ALA A 17 -4.60 2.51 -13.71
CA ALA A 17 -6.02 2.78 -13.57
C ALA A 17 -6.38 3.93 -14.52
N ASP A 18 -7.56 3.84 -15.14
CA ASP A 18 -8.02 4.71 -16.23
C ASP A 18 -7.54 6.18 -16.14
N GLY A 19 -6.59 6.52 -17.02
CA GLY A 19 -6.30 7.89 -17.47
C GLY A 19 -5.45 8.82 -16.59
N ASP A 20 -5.17 8.47 -15.33
CA ASP A 20 -4.71 9.47 -14.33
C ASP A 20 -3.37 9.13 -13.65
N GLY A 21 -2.53 8.26 -14.23
CA GLY A 21 -1.26 7.84 -13.61
C GLY A 21 -1.42 7.09 -12.28
N ARG A 22 -2.66 6.71 -11.94
CA ARG A 22 -3.03 5.88 -10.80
C ARG A 22 -2.71 4.41 -11.12
N ARG A 23 -2.51 3.59 -10.09
CA ARG A 23 -2.31 2.15 -10.27
C ARG A 23 -3.43 1.37 -9.62
N ALA A 24 -3.96 0.37 -10.31
CA ALA A 24 -4.95 -0.55 -9.77
C ALA A 24 -4.31 -1.90 -9.43
N LEU A 25 -4.69 -2.45 -8.28
CA LEU A 25 -4.51 -3.86 -7.92
C LEU A 25 -5.78 -4.60 -8.33
N LEU A 26 -5.65 -5.52 -9.27
CA LEU A 26 -6.74 -6.31 -9.83
C LEU A 26 -6.67 -7.75 -9.32
N ASP A 27 -7.83 -8.39 -9.17
CA ASP A 27 -7.92 -9.83 -8.97
C ASP A 27 -7.64 -10.62 -10.28
N ALA A 28 -7.76 -11.95 -10.21
CA ALA A 28 -7.54 -12.83 -11.36
C ALA A 28 -8.58 -12.63 -12.49
N ALA A 29 -9.78 -12.13 -12.16
CA ALA A 29 -10.83 -11.83 -13.13
C ALA A 29 -10.65 -10.45 -13.79
N GLY A 30 -9.70 -9.64 -13.30
CA GLY A 30 -9.45 -8.28 -13.80
C GLY A 30 -10.27 -7.21 -13.09
N CYS A 31 -11.00 -7.56 -12.03
CA CYS A 31 -11.75 -6.59 -11.23
C CYS A 31 -10.80 -5.82 -10.31
N ALA A 32 -10.91 -4.50 -10.29
CA ALA A 32 -10.10 -3.68 -9.41
C ALA A 32 -10.54 -3.82 -7.95
N LEU A 33 -9.60 -4.21 -7.10
CA LEU A 33 -9.78 -4.31 -5.66
C LEU A 33 -9.42 -2.99 -4.97
N VAL A 34 -8.29 -2.40 -5.39
CA VAL A 34 -7.74 -1.17 -4.81
C VAL A 34 -7.13 -0.32 -5.92
N THR A 35 -7.37 0.98 -5.89
CA THR A 35 -6.63 1.96 -6.71
C THR A 35 -5.75 2.80 -5.81
N VAL A 36 -4.50 3.03 -6.23
CA VAL A 36 -3.53 3.84 -5.49
C VAL A 36 -3.21 5.10 -6.29
N ARG A 37 -3.32 6.25 -5.62
CA ARG A 37 -2.83 7.55 -6.09
C ARG A 37 -1.58 7.92 -5.31
N THR A 38 -0.57 8.41 -6.01
CA THR A 38 0.58 9.08 -5.38
C THR A 38 0.34 10.57 -5.40
N SER A 39 0.47 11.24 -4.26
CA SER A 39 0.36 12.70 -4.15
C SER A 39 1.39 13.18 -3.14
N GLU A 40 2.28 14.10 -3.55
CA GLU A 40 3.27 14.75 -2.67
C GLU A 40 4.16 13.79 -1.85
N GLY A 41 4.42 12.60 -2.39
CA GLY A 41 5.23 11.57 -1.72
C GLY A 41 4.44 10.61 -0.82
N ASP A 42 3.14 10.87 -0.62
CA ASP A 42 2.22 9.99 0.08
C ASP A 42 1.39 9.16 -0.91
N TRP A 43 0.98 7.97 -0.45
CA TRP A 43 0.08 7.09 -1.18
C TRP A 43 -1.28 7.06 -0.52
N GLN A 44 -2.32 7.18 -1.33
CA GLN A 44 -3.71 7.03 -0.92
C GLN A 44 -4.30 5.83 -1.64
N ALA A 45 -4.74 4.84 -0.87
CA ALA A 45 -5.38 3.65 -1.39
C ALA A 45 -6.90 3.80 -1.28
N PHE A 46 -7.60 3.60 -2.40
CA PHE A 46 -9.05 3.71 -2.53
C PHE A 46 -9.65 2.33 -2.80
N ARG A 47 -10.85 2.06 -2.28
CA ARG A 47 -11.61 0.85 -2.60
C ARG A 47 -12.04 0.87 -4.07
N GLY A 48 -11.78 -0.22 -4.80
CA GLY A 48 -12.15 -0.38 -6.20
C GLY A 48 -11.55 0.69 -7.11
N ILE A 49 -12.27 1.05 -8.18
CA ILE A 49 -11.94 2.18 -9.05
C ILE A 49 -12.57 3.44 -8.47
N SER A 50 -11.85 4.15 -7.61
CA SER A 50 -12.34 5.40 -7.03
C SER A 50 -11.23 6.41 -6.77
N SER A 51 -11.62 7.68 -6.68
CA SER A 51 -10.81 8.84 -6.26
C SER A 51 -11.45 9.62 -5.12
N GLU A 52 -12.61 9.17 -4.64
CA GLU A 52 -13.36 9.88 -3.61
C GLU A 52 -12.74 9.64 -2.23
N LEU A 53 -12.55 10.70 -1.44
CA LEU A 53 -11.92 10.60 -0.12
C LEU A 53 -12.65 9.63 0.83
N ARG A 54 -13.98 9.54 0.72
CA ARG A 54 -14.80 8.59 1.50
C ARG A 54 -14.48 7.11 1.22
N HIS A 55 -13.84 6.82 0.08
CA HIS A 55 -13.43 5.47 -0.31
C HIS A 55 -11.97 5.17 0.01
N ILE A 56 -11.24 6.10 0.66
CA ILE A 56 -9.89 5.80 1.16
C ILE A 56 -9.99 4.66 2.19
N ILE A 57 -9.18 3.62 1.97
CA ILE A 57 -9.05 2.49 2.88
C ILE A 57 -7.82 2.63 3.77
N PHE A 58 -6.75 3.27 3.30
CA PHE A 58 -5.57 3.65 4.08
C PHE A 58 -4.75 4.70 3.33
N THR A 59 -3.91 5.42 4.07
CA THR A 59 -2.81 6.22 3.53
C THR A 59 -1.48 5.62 3.94
N ALA A 60 -0.46 5.80 3.13
CA ALA A 60 0.90 5.36 3.44
C ALA A 60 1.87 6.49 3.15
N LYS A 61 2.67 6.84 4.16
CA LYS A 61 3.59 7.97 4.15
C LYS A 61 5.02 7.49 4.21
N VAL A 62 5.87 8.02 3.34
CA VAL A 62 7.30 7.76 3.38
C VAL A 62 7.92 8.58 4.52
N ILE A 63 8.54 7.90 5.47
CA ILE A 63 9.15 8.54 6.66
C ILE A 63 10.63 8.79 6.44
N SER A 64 11.34 7.83 5.85
CA SER A 64 12.74 7.98 5.50
C SER A 64 13.13 7.12 4.31
N VAL A 65 14.06 7.64 3.51
CA VAL A 65 14.68 6.92 2.39
C VAL A 65 16.18 7.15 2.45
N SER A 66 16.93 6.06 2.48
CA SER A 66 18.38 6.03 2.37
C SER A 66 18.79 4.89 1.45
N SER A 67 20.06 4.86 1.02
CA SER A 67 20.59 3.78 0.17
C SER A 67 20.39 2.37 0.76
N ASN A 68 20.38 2.27 2.09
CA ASN A 68 20.31 0.99 2.80
C ASN A 68 18.96 0.69 3.45
N ARG A 69 18.06 1.67 3.58
CA ARG A 69 16.80 1.53 4.32
C ARG A 69 15.73 2.47 3.80
N LYS A 70 14.52 1.94 3.63
CA LYS A 70 13.29 2.67 3.39
C LYS A 70 12.33 2.39 4.55
N GLU A 71 11.68 3.44 5.04
CA GLU A 71 10.66 3.37 6.08
C GLU A 71 9.37 4.04 5.60
N VAL A 72 8.27 3.31 5.69
CA VAL A 72 6.93 3.75 5.31
C VAL A 72 5.98 3.43 6.45
N HIS A 73 5.13 4.39 6.81
CA HIS A 73 4.10 4.22 7.82
C HIS A 73 2.73 4.20 7.17
N VAL A 74 1.86 3.30 7.62
CA VAL A 74 0.48 3.13 7.10
C VAL A 74 -0.50 3.57 8.16
N PHE A 75 -1.48 4.39 7.76
CA PHE A 75 -2.53 4.92 8.62
C PHE A 75 -3.89 4.54 8.03
N PHE A 76 -4.76 3.99 8.87
CA PHE A 76 -6.15 3.82 8.50
C PHE A 76 -6.92 5.13 8.72
N PRO A 77 -7.97 5.40 7.93
CA PRO A 77 -8.89 6.49 8.22
C PRO A 77 -9.38 6.36 9.67
N PRO A 78 -9.37 7.44 10.45
CA PRO A 78 -9.75 7.34 11.84
C PRO A 78 -11.25 7.04 11.94
N ARG A 79 -11.62 6.17 12.89
CA ARG A 79 -13.05 5.89 13.19
C ARG A 79 -13.71 7.00 14.01
N SER A 80 -12.92 7.92 14.54
CA SER A 80 -13.30 9.03 15.41
C SER A 80 -12.52 10.29 15.04
N THR A 81 -12.87 11.44 15.59
CA THR A 81 -12.19 12.72 15.34
C THR A 81 -10.80 12.84 15.98
N PHE A 82 -10.40 11.89 16.83
CA PHE A 82 -9.03 11.83 17.34
C PHE A 82 -8.06 11.32 16.27
N GLU A 83 -7.07 12.15 15.92
CA GLU A 83 -5.93 11.72 15.11
C GLU A 83 -5.06 10.78 15.95
N ASP A 84 -5.10 9.49 15.64
CA ASP A 84 -4.12 8.55 16.16
C ASP A 84 -2.77 8.84 15.47
N THR A 85 -1.83 9.38 16.25
CA THR A 85 -0.47 9.68 15.77
C THR A 85 0.34 8.40 15.52
N LYS A 86 -0.11 7.25 16.02
CA LYS A 86 0.59 5.99 15.87
C LYS A 86 0.25 5.33 14.53
N PRO A 87 1.26 4.88 13.76
CA PRO A 87 1.00 4.14 12.54
C PRO A 87 0.35 2.79 12.82
N SER A 88 -0.63 2.43 12.00
CA SER A 88 -1.29 1.11 12.03
C SER A 88 -0.32 0.01 11.61
N TYR A 89 0.53 0.28 10.60
CA TYR A 89 1.64 -0.58 10.22
C TYR A 89 2.90 0.22 9.94
N ARG A 90 4.06 -0.42 10.18
CA ARG A 90 5.37 0.08 9.77
C ARG A 90 5.98 -0.88 8.78
N LEU A 91 6.36 -0.37 7.62
CA LEU A 91 7.17 -1.07 6.63
C LEU A 91 8.59 -0.57 6.75
N ILE A 92 9.51 -1.46 7.08
CA ILE A 92 10.94 -1.14 7.18
C ILE A 92 11.74 -2.11 6.33
N GLY A 93 12.85 -1.65 5.77
CA GLY A 93 13.83 -2.53 5.14
C GLY A 93 14.41 -2.01 3.83
N ASN A 94 14.90 -2.91 3.00
CA ASN A 94 15.54 -2.58 1.74
C ASN A 94 15.00 -3.45 0.59
N PRO A 95 14.18 -2.87 -0.32
CA PRO A 95 13.64 -3.59 -1.45
C PRO A 95 14.71 -4.18 -2.39
N SER A 96 15.84 -3.49 -2.61
CA SER A 96 16.88 -3.99 -3.52
C SER A 96 17.62 -5.20 -2.95
N ARG A 97 17.65 -5.33 -1.62
CA ARG A 97 18.19 -6.50 -0.90
C ARG A 97 17.12 -7.55 -0.57
N ARG A 98 15.88 -7.38 -1.04
CA ARG A 98 14.74 -8.25 -0.70
C ARG A 98 14.56 -8.44 0.81
N ALA A 99 14.86 -7.42 1.59
CA ALA A 99 14.87 -7.46 3.05
C ALA A 99 13.86 -6.44 3.59
N CYS A 100 12.59 -6.66 3.30
CA CYS A 100 11.47 -5.82 3.75
C CYS A 100 10.71 -6.52 4.88
N THR A 101 10.11 -5.77 5.79
CA THR A 101 9.31 -6.32 6.89
C THR A 101 8.13 -5.41 7.18
N ILE A 102 6.94 -6.01 7.27
CA ILE A 102 5.70 -5.34 7.68
C ILE A 102 5.45 -5.65 9.15
N ILE A 103 5.32 -4.61 9.97
CA ILE A 103 5.17 -4.69 11.43
C ILE A 103 3.85 -4.07 11.85
N LYS A 104 3.09 -4.77 12.68
CA LYS A 104 1.88 -4.27 13.37
C LYS A 104 2.13 -4.24 14.87
N GLY A 105 2.23 -3.04 15.46
CA GLY A 105 2.65 -2.91 16.86
C GLY A 105 4.04 -3.50 17.07
N ASN A 106 4.11 -4.61 17.81
CA ASN A 106 5.33 -5.36 18.13
C ASN A 106 5.42 -6.70 17.37
N SER A 107 4.48 -7.00 16.47
CA SER A 107 4.42 -8.26 15.74
C SER A 107 4.79 -8.07 14.28
N ILE A 108 5.60 -8.97 13.75
CA ILE A 108 5.85 -9.10 12.31
C ILE A 108 4.64 -9.78 11.67
N VAL A 109 4.13 -9.21 10.58
CA VAL A 109 2.96 -9.76 9.86
C VAL A 109 3.26 -10.18 8.41
N ALA A 110 4.38 -9.72 7.83
CA ALA A 110 4.88 -10.19 6.54
C ALA A 110 6.37 -9.87 6.37
N GLN A 111 7.11 -10.74 5.66
CA GLN A 111 8.53 -10.61 5.30
C GLN A 111 8.80 -11.25 3.93
#